data_AF-A0A8D9FGC5-F1
#
_entry.id   AF-A0A8D9FGC5-F1
#
_cell.length_a   1.000
_cell.length_b   1.000
_cell.length_c   1.000
_cell.angle_alpha   90.00
_cell.angle_beta   90.00
_cell.angle_gamma   90.00
#
_symmetry.space_group_name_H-M   'P 1'
#
loop_
_entity.id
_entity.type
_entity.pdbx_description
1 polymer ?
#
loop_
_entity_poly.entity_id
_entity_poly.type
_entity_poly.pdbx_seq_one_letter_code
_entity_poly.pdbx_strand_id
1 'polypeptide(L)'
;MDQAVLGKQCPSSLESLVEKDIVVWVDPLDGTQEYTQGFLDHVTVLIGISAHGKALAGVIHQPFYNYKAKESDPNSPLGRTIWGIQDLGVGGYTPQAPPADKRIITTTRSHNTSVVQAVLDAMKPDEVIRVGGAGNKVLLVMEGKAHAYVYANAGCKRWDTCAPEAILNAQGGFLTDVHGQPYDYSATVEPLNKGGVIASAKKEEHDYYISRISQEIKDKLVS
;
A
#
# COMPACT_ATOMS: atom_id res chain seq x y z
N MET A 1 -19.13 -12.29 -7.54
CA MET A 1 -17.95 -12.90 -6.87
C MET A 1 -17.25 -13.74 -7.92
N ASP A 2 -15.95 -13.54 -8.11
CA ASP A 2 -15.20 -14.16 -9.22
C ASP A 2 -15.20 -15.69 -9.06
N GLN A 3 -15.77 -16.42 -10.04
CA GLN A 3 -15.85 -17.89 -9.99
C GLN A 3 -14.47 -18.54 -9.94
N ALA A 4 -13.42 -17.87 -10.45
CA ALA A 4 -12.06 -18.36 -10.35
C ALA A 4 -11.56 -18.46 -8.90
N VAL A 5 -12.09 -17.64 -7.99
CA VAL A 5 -11.71 -17.65 -6.57
C VAL A 5 -12.41 -18.76 -5.81
N LEU A 6 -13.69 -19.00 -6.09
CA LEU A 6 -14.48 -20.07 -5.46
C LEU A 6 -13.96 -21.47 -5.80
N GLY A 7 -13.23 -21.61 -6.91
CA GLY A 7 -12.57 -22.86 -7.29
C GLY A 7 -11.20 -23.09 -6.64
N LYS A 8 -10.65 -22.12 -5.90
CA LYS A 8 -9.34 -22.28 -5.25
C LYS A 8 -9.50 -23.02 -3.93
N GLN A 9 -8.58 -23.93 -3.66
CA GLN A 9 -8.48 -24.60 -2.36
C GLN A 9 -7.86 -23.65 -1.34
N CYS A 10 -8.27 -23.81 -0.07
CA CYS A 10 -7.63 -23.11 1.03
C CYS A 10 -6.14 -23.52 1.08
N PRO A 11 -5.19 -22.57 1.11
CA PRO A 11 -3.79 -22.90 1.31
C PRO A 11 -3.60 -23.61 2.65
N SER A 12 -2.74 -24.64 2.68
CA SER A 12 -2.47 -25.43 3.90
C SER A 12 -1.95 -24.57 5.05
N SER A 13 -1.27 -23.46 4.75
CA SER A 13 -0.81 -22.46 5.72
C SER A 13 -1.96 -21.78 6.48
N LEU A 14 -3.19 -21.81 5.94
CA LEU A 14 -4.36 -21.16 6.51
C LEU A 14 -5.33 -22.15 7.17
N GLU A 15 -5.23 -23.45 6.89
CA GLU A 15 -6.13 -24.47 7.43
C GLU A 15 -6.05 -24.59 8.97
N SER A 16 -4.88 -24.31 9.55
CA SER A 16 -4.68 -24.37 11.00
C SER A 16 -5.00 -23.08 11.74
N LEU A 17 -5.37 -22.00 11.03
CA LEU A 17 -5.66 -20.71 11.66
C LEU A 17 -6.96 -20.79 12.45
N VAL A 18 -6.93 -20.28 13.67
CA VAL A 18 -8.12 -20.11 14.51
C VAL A 18 -8.37 -18.64 14.79
N GLU A 19 -9.60 -18.30 15.16
CA GLU A 19 -10.05 -16.91 15.34
C GLU A 19 -9.13 -16.07 16.25
N LYS A 20 -8.59 -16.68 17.33
CA LYS A 20 -7.69 -16.00 18.26
C LYS A 20 -6.36 -15.56 17.66
N ASP A 21 -5.96 -16.12 16.52
CA ASP A 21 -4.70 -15.78 15.85
C ASP A 21 -4.88 -14.58 14.91
N ILE A 22 -6.13 -14.18 14.67
CA ILE A 22 -6.52 -13.19 13.67
C ILE A 22 -6.74 -11.82 14.31
N VAL A 23 -6.24 -10.77 13.66
CA VAL A 23 -6.54 -9.38 14.00
C VAL A 23 -7.02 -8.66 12.74
N VAL A 24 -8.11 -7.91 12.86
CA VAL A 24 -8.66 -7.12 11.76
C VAL A 24 -8.33 -5.65 11.98
N TRP A 25 -7.63 -5.06 11.03
CA TRP A 25 -7.24 -3.65 11.01
C TRP A 25 -8.08 -2.91 9.97
N VAL A 26 -8.84 -1.90 10.39
CA VAL A 26 -9.78 -1.19 9.53
C VAL A 26 -9.43 0.29 9.47
N ASP A 27 -9.23 0.81 8.26
CA ASP A 27 -9.37 2.24 7.99
C ASP A 27 -10.67 2.47 7.20
N PRO A 28 -11.71 3.04 7.82
CA PRO A 28 -12.98 3.25 7.14
C PRO A 28 -12.90 4.33 6.05
N LEU A 29 -11.89 5.21 6.10
CA LEU A 29 -11.72 6.29 5.13
C LEU A 29 -10.24 6.73 5.12
N ASP A 30 -9.44 6.04 4.32
CA ASP A 30 -8.07 6.44 4.00
C ASP A 30 -8.11 7.55 2.93
N GLY A 31 -7.38 8.64 3.17
CA GLY A 31 -7.42 9.84 2.32
C GLY A 31 -8.45 10.90 2.75
N THR A 32 -8.76 11.02 4.04
CA THR A 32 -9.72 12.00 4.59
C THR A 32 -9.48 13.43 4.14
N GLN A 33 -8.23 13.89 4.13
CA GLN A 33 -7.91 15.25 3.70
C GLN A 33 -8.21 15.44 2.22
N GLU A 34 -7.88 14.46 1.38
CA GLU A 34 -8.17 14.48 -0.04
C GLU A 34 -9.67 14.44 -0.33
N TYR A 35 -10.45 13.67 0.44
CA TYR A 35 -11.91 13.67 0.36
C TYR A 35 -12.49 15.07 0.58
N THR A 36 -12.07 15.76 1.64
CA THR A 36 -12.55 17.12 1.95
C THR A 36 -12.15 18.16 0.90
N GLN A 37 -11.14 17.87 0.08
CA GLN A 37 -10.67 18.74 -0.99
C GLN A 37 -11.16 18.33 -2.38
N GLY A 38 -12.01 17.29 -2.49
CA GLY A 38 -12.58 16.84 -3.76
C GLY A 38 -11.67 15.93 -4.61
N PHE A 39 -10.53 15.46 -4.07
CA PHE A 39 -9.66 14.47 -4.71
C PHE A 39 -10.18 13.05 -4.42
N LEU A 40 -11.37 12.76 -4.96
CA LEU A 40 -12.14 11.57 -4.63
C LEU A 40 -11.46 10.25 -5.05
N ASP A 41 -10.66 10.28 -6.12
CA ASP A 41 -9.89 9.15 -6.62
C ASP A 41 -8.75 8.70 -5.69
N HIS A 42 -8.40 9.50 -4.69
CA HIS A 42 -7.41 9.12 -3.66
C HIS A 42 -8.02 8.37 -2.47
N VAL A 43 -9.35 8.38 -2.35
CA VAL A 43 -10.05 7.82 -1.18
C VAL A 43 -10.13 6.31 -1.27
N THR A 44 -9.80 5.63 -0.18
CA THR A 44 -9.97 4.17 -0.06
C THR A 44 -10.60 3.76 1.26
N VAL A 45 -11.17 2.56 1.29
CA VAL A 45 -11.54 1.83 2.51
C VAL A 45 -10.60 0.63 2.61
N LEU A 46 -10.00 0.45 3.79
CA LEU A 46 -8.98 -0.57 4.04
C LEU A 46 -9.49 -1.56 5.08
N ILE A 47 -9.46 -2.85 4.73
CA ILE A 47 -9.74 -3.95 5.68
C ILE A 47 -8.58 -4.93 5.57
N GLY A 48 -7.62 -4.83 6.48
CA GLY A 48 -6.50 -5.74 6.61
C GLY A 48 -6.78 -6.83 7.63
N ILE A 49 -6.37 -8.05 7.32
CA ILE A 49 -6.44 -9.21 8.19
C ILE A 49 -5.01 -9.68 8.41
N SER A 50 -4.57 -9.69 9.66
CA SER A 50 -3.28 -10.26 10.05
C SER A 50 -3.46 -11.57 10.79
N ALA A 51 -2.45 -12.43 10.70
CA ALA A 51 -2.33 -13.65 11.49
C ALA A 51 -0.93 -13.73 12.09
N HIS A 52 -0.83 -14.04 13.39
CA HIS A 52 0.46 -14.11 14.11
C HIS A 52 1.34 -12.87 13.89
N GLY A 53 0.72 -11.68 13.89
CA GLY A 53 1.41 -10.41 13.71
C GLY A 53 1.83 -10.08 12.27
N LYS A 54 1.51 -10.92 11.27
CA LYS A 54 1.85 -10.67 9.86
C LYS A 54 0.62 -10.36 9.03
N ALA A 55 0.71 -9.42 8.10
CA ALA A 55 -0.35 -9.14 7.14
C ALA A 55 -0.61 -10.40 6.29
N LEU A 56 -1.85 -10.87 6.26
CA LEU A 56 -2.25 -12.14 5.65
C LEU A 56 -3.19 -11.94 4.47
N ALA A 57 -4.23 -11.14 4.67
CA ALA A 57 -5.24 -10.86 3.66
C ALA A 57 -5.66 -9.39 3.74
N GLY A 58 -6.18 -8.85 2.64
CA GLY A 58 -6.57 -7.46 2.59
C GLY A 58 -7.65 -7.20 1.55
N VAL A 59 -8.45 -6.18 1.82
CA VAL A 59 -9.38 -5.58 0.88
C VAL A 59 -9.10 -4.08 0.83
N ILE A 60 -8.97 -3.55 -0.39
CA ILE A 60 -8.97 -2.11 -0.66
C ILE A 60 -10.17 -1.83 -1.56
N HIS A 61 -11.09 -1.00 -1.07
CA HIS A 61 -12.18 -0.49 -1.88
C HIS A 61 -11.92 0.97 -2.27
N GLN A 62 -11.98 1.28 -3.57
CA GLN A 62 -11.94 2.65 -4.07
C GLN A 62 -13.37 3.08 -4.45
N PRO A 63 -14.12 3.77 -3.58
CA PRO A 63 -15.53 4.08 -3.82
C PRO A 63 -15.76 5.00 -5.03
N PHE A 64 -14.82 5.90 -5.29
CA PHE A 64 -14.92 6.89 -6.38
C PHE A 64 -14.03 6.56 -7.58
N TYR A 65 -13.61 5.30 -7.73
CA TYR A 65 -12.90 4.91 -8.94
C TYR A 65 -13.72 5.26 -10.19
N ASN A 66 -13.08 5.88 -11.18
CA ASN A 66 -13.70 6.38 -12.41
C ASN A 66 -14.79 7.46 -12.24
N TYR A 67 -14.85 8.18 -11.11
CA TYR A 67 -15.88 9.23 -10.92
C TYR A 67 -15.89 10.29 -12.04
N LYS A 68 -14.73 10.75 -12.51
CA LYS A 68 -14.63 11.69 -13.64
C LYS A 68 -15.09 11.09 -14.97
N ALA A 69 -14.77 9.81 -15.21
CA ALA A 69 -15.23 9.12 -16.42
C ALA A 69 -16.75 8.88 -16.40
N LYS A 70 -17.34 8.74 -15.21
CA LYS A 70 -18.79 8.63 -15.03
C LYS A 70 -19.54 9.91 -15.42
N GLU A 71 -18.90 11.07 -15.26
CA GLU A 71 -19.48 12.36 -15.66
C GLU A 71 -19.62 12.47 -17.19
N SER A 72 -18.70 11.88 -17.95
CA SER A 72 -18.71 11.90 -19.42
C SER A 72 -19.35 10.67 -20.06
N ASP A 73 -19.30 9.50 -19.40
CA ASP A 73 -19.91 8.25 -19.85
C ASP A 73 -20.71 7.60 -18.70
N PRO A 74 -22.05 7.66 -18.74
CA PRO A 74 -22.92 7.01 -17.76
C PRO A 74 -22.73 5.49 -17.65
N ASN A 75 -22.11 4.83 -18.63
CA ASN A 75 -21.83 3.39 -18.59
C ASN A 75 -20.49 3.05 -17.93
N SER A 76 -19.62 4.03 -17.68
CA SER A 76 -18.37 3.80 -16.96
C SER A 76 -18.67 3.18 -15.59
N PRO A 77 -17.96 2.12 -15.15
CA PRO A 77 -18.14 1.59 -13.81
C PRO A 77 -17.74 2.65 -12.79
N LEU A 78 -18.47 2.72 -11.67
CA LEU A 78 -18.13 3.57 -10.53
C LEU A 78 -17.74 2.66 -9.37
N GLY A 79 -16.59 2.94 -8.79
CA GLY A 79 -16.06 2.16 -7.68
C GLY A 79 -15.44 0.84 -8.11
N ARG A 80 -14.52 0.32 -7.28
CA ARG A 80 -13.92 -0.99 -7.46
C ARG A 80 -13.39 -1.56 -6.16
N THR A 81 -13.23 -2.87 -6.10
CA THR A 81 -12.69 -3.59 -4.95
C THR A 81 -11.54 -4.46 -5.38
N ILE A 82 -10.39 -4.28 -4.74
CA ILE A 82 -9.19 -5.08 -4.89
C ILE A 82 -9.06 -5.93 -3.63
N TRP A 83 -8.68 -7.19 -3.79
CA TRP A 83 -8.42 -8.08 -2.68
C TRP A 83 -7.14 -8.88 -2.92
N GLY A 84 -6.56 -9.38 -1.84
CA GLY A 84 -5.38 -10.23 -1.86
C GLY A 84 -5.33 -11.11 -0.62
N ILE A 85 -4.87 -12.34 -0.81
CA ILE A 85 -4.66 -13.32 0.26
C ILE A 85 -3.32 -13.98 -0.04
N GLN A 86 -2.43 -13.99 0.96
CA GLN A 86 -1.14 -14.69 0.90
C GLN A 86 -1.36 -16.14 0.42
N ASP A 87 -0.48 -16.64 -0.45
CA ASP A 87 -0.52 -17.98 -1.05
C ASP A 87 -1.73 -18.29 -1.96
N LEU A 88 -2.73 -17.41 -2.03
CA LEU A 88 -3.89 -17.55 -2.93
C LEU A 88 -3.83 -16.62 -4.13
N GLY A 89 -3.25 -15.44 -3.95
CA GLY A 89 -3.07 -14.39 -4.96
C GLY A 89 -3.99 -13.18 -4.76
N VAL A 90 -4.16 -12.41 -5.83
CA VAL A 90 -4.85 -11.12 -5.85
C VAL A 90 -5.93 -11.06 -6.92
N GLY A 91 -6.89 -10.15 -6.78
CA GLY A 91 -7.94 -9.92 -7.77
C GLY A 91 -8.60 -8.54 -7.68
N GLY A 92 -9.43 -8.22 -8.68
CA GLY A 92 -10.16 -6.93 -8.73
C GLY A 92 -9.43 -5.78 -9.42
N TYR A 93 -8.28 -6.05 -10.05
CA TYR A 93 -7.52 -5.11 -10.86
C TYR A 93 -6.75 -5.85 -11.97
N THR A 94 -6.12 -5.10 -12.88
CA THR A 94 -5.24 -5.62 -13.92
C THR A 94 -3.80 -5.22 -13.62
N PRO A 95 -2.89 -6.17 -13.34
CA PRO A 95 -1.48 -5.86 -13.12
C PRO A 95 -0.85 -5.26 -14.38
N GLN A 96 -0.02 -4.24 -14.20
CA GLN A 96 0.79 -3.66 -15.27
C GLN A 96 2.20 -3.40 -14.76
N ALA A 97 3.19 -3.55 -15.64
CA ALA A 97 4.56 -3.17 -15.34
C ALA A 97 4.72 -1.65 -15.52
N PRO A 98 5.49 -0.97 -14.65
CA PRO A 98 5.78 0.44 -14.84
C PRO A 98 6.69 0.67 -16.06
N PRO A 99 6.73 1.90 -16.60
CA PRO A 99 7.58 2.25 -17.74
C PRO A 99 9.05 1.89 -17.47
N ALA A 100 9.72 1.29 -18.47
CA ALA A 100 11.09 0.81 -18.33
C ALA A 100 12.15 1.92 -18.47
N ASP A 101 11.77 3.07 -19.04
CA ASP A 101 12.64 4.20 -19.37
C ASP A 101 12.69 5.28 -18.29
N LYS A 102 11.92 5.12 -17.21
CA LYS A 102 11.81 6.11 -16.12
C LYS A 102 11.76 5.42 -14.77
N ARG A 103 12.02 6.20 -13.72
CA ARG A 103 11.78 5.86 -12.32
C ARG A 103 10.76 6.82 -11.73
N ILE A 104 9.60 6.30 -11.39
CA ILE A 104 8.46 7.05 -10.85
C ILE A 104 8.29 6.67 -9.38
N ILE A 105 8.29 7.65 -8.49
CA ILE A 105 8.03 7.44 -7.06
C ILE A 105 6.73 8.14 -6.68
N THR A 106 5.83 7.43 -6.02
CA THR A 106 4.65 8.03 -5.40
C THR A 106 4.91 8.33 -3.92
N THR A 107 4.41 9.46 -3.42
CA THR A 107 4.58 9.90 -2.03
C THR A 107 3.40 10.75 -1.57
N THR A 108 3.44 11.17 -0.31
CA THR A 108 2.41 12.00 0.30
C THR A 108 2.24 13.35 -0.42
N ARG A 109 0.98 13.76 -0.58
CA ARG A 109 0.60 15.10 -1.01
C ARG A 109 0.66 16.14 0.11
N SER A 110 0.17 15.75 1.28
CA SER A 110 -0.20 16.73 2.33
C SER A 110 0.71 16.71 3.56
N HIS A 111 1.66 15.77 3.63
CA HIS A 111 2.53 15.55 4.80
C HIS A 111 4.03 15.57 4.42
N ASN A 112 4.41 16.41 3.46
CA ASN A 112 5.78 16.48 2.98
C ASN A 112 6.70 17.15 4.01
N THR A 113 7.79 16.48 4.38
CA THR A 113 8.82 17.00 5.31
C THR A 113 10.17 17.11 4.60
N SER A 114 11.14 17.77 5.24
CA SER A 114 12.52 17.82 4.74
C SER A 114 13.16 16.44 4.66
N VAL A 115 12.81 15.51 5.56
CA VAL A 115 13.28 14.13 5.55
C VAL A 115 12.72 13.36 4.35
N VAL A 116 11.42 13.50 4.06
CA VAL A 116 10.81 12.92 2.85
C VAL A 116 11.51 13.44 1.61
N GLN A 117 11.77 14.75 1.52
CA GLN A 117 12.44 15.34 0.37
C GLN A 117 13.88 14.83 0.22
N ALA A 118 14.65 14.74 1.31
CA ALA A 118 16.01 14.23 1.29
C ALA A 118 16.08 12.77 0.81
N VAL A 119 15.10 11.93 1.19
CA VAL A 119 15.01 10.55 0.69
C VAL A 119 14.72 10.53 -0.81
N LEU A 120 13.78 11.34 -1.29
CA LEU A 120 13.46 11.42 -2.72
C LEU A 120 14.68 11.87 -3.54
N ASP A 121 15.39 12.89 -3.07
CA ASP A 121 16.59 13.42 -3.73
C ASP A 121 17.69 12.35 -3.83
N ALA A 122 17.86 11.53 -2.78
CA ALA A 122 18.81 10.42 -2.77
C ALA A 122 18.45 9.30 -3.77
N MET A 123 17.15 9.10 -4.00
CA MET A 123 16.64 8.08 -4.95
C MET A 123 16.69 8.52 -6.41
N LYS A 124 16.76 9.84 -6.67
CA LYS A 124 16.80 10.46 -8.00
C LYS A 124 15.71 9.90 -8.93
N PRO A 125 14.42 10.08 -8.59
CA PRO A 125 13.33 9.73 -9.50
C PRO A 125 13.30 10.67 -10.70
N ASP A 126 12.84 10.17 -11.85
CA ASP A 126 12.52 10.98 -13.02
C ASP A 126 11.19 11.72 -12.83
N GLU A 127 10.28 11.13 -12.04
CA GLU A 127 8.96 11.70 -11.74
C GLU A 127 8.53 11.40 -10.30
N VAL A 128 7.88 12.38 -9.66
CA VAL A 128 7.30 12.21 -8.32
C VAL A 128 5.79 12.46 -8.36
N ILE A 129 5.01 11.42 -8.11
CA ILE A 129 3.55 11.50 -8.00
C ILE A 129 3.18 11.81 -6.54
N ARG A 130 2.52 12.95 -6.30
CA ARG A 130 2.11 13.36 -4.94
C ARG A 130 0.61 13.20 -4.77
N VAL A 131 0.20 12.16 -4.04
CA VAL A 131 -1.22 11.83 -3.83
C VAL A 131 -1.53 11.48 -2.37
N GLY A 132 -2.81 11.56 -2.03
CA GLY A 132 -3.33 11.09 -0.74
C GLY A 132 -3.59 9.59 -0.73
N GLY A 133 -3.90 9.09 0.46
CA GLY A 133 -4.31 7.70 0.68
C GLY A 133 -3.14 6.71 0.67
N ALA A 134 -2.87 6.03 1.79
CA ALA A 134 -1.86 4.96 1.82
C ALA A 134 -2.25 3.81 0.87
N GLY A 135 -3.52 3.41 0.88
CA GLY A 135 -4.05 2.39 -0.01
C GLY A 135 -3.93 2.79 -1.48
N ASN A 136 -4.28 4.03 -1.81
CA ASN A 136 -4.15 4.53 -3.18
C ASN A 136 -2.69 4.51 -3.68
N LYS A 137 -1.72 4.88 -2.84
CA LYS A 137 -0.29 4.84 -3.21
C LYS A 137 0.22 3.43 -3.48
N VAL A 138 -0.23 2.43 -2.72
CA VAL A 138 0.09 1.03 -3.00
C VAL A 138 -0.58 0.56 -4.29
N LEU A 139 -1.83 0.95 -4.55
CA LEU A 139 -2.49 0.64 -5.83
C LEU A 139 -1.74 1.24 -7.02
N LEU A 140 -1.18 2.45 -6.92
CA LEU A 140 -0.33 3.01 -7.98
C LEU A 140 0.90 2.14 -8.28
N VAL A 141 1.51 1.53 -7.25
CA VAL A 141 2.62 0.59 -7.42
C VAL A 141 2.14 -0.70 -8.09
N MET A 142 1.04 -1.28 -7.61
CA MET A 142 0.49 -2.52 -8.16
C MET A 142 0.04 -2.38 -9.62
N GLU A 143 -0.42 -1.20 -10.01
CA GLU A 143 -0.89 -0.88 -11.37
C GLU A 143 0.22 -0.36 -12.29
N GLY A 144 1.49 -0.41 -11.88
CA GLY A 144 2.61 0.06 -12.70
C GLY A 144 2.58 1.58 -12.98
N LYS A 145 1.81 2.36 -12.22
CA LYS A 145 1.82 3.82 -12.33
C LYS A 145 2.99 4.44 -11.56
N ALA A 146 3.56 3.71 -10.60
CA ALA A 146 4.77 4.05 -9.89
C ALA A 146 5.65 2.80 -9.69
N HIS A 147 6.96 2.98 -9.63
CA HIS A 147 7.90 1.91 -9.27
C HIS A 147 7.96 1.69 -7.76
N ALA A 148 7.79 2.75 -6.98
CA ALA A 148 7.74 2.65 -5.53
C ALA A 148 6.82 3.69 -4.88
N TYR A 149 6.27 3.31 -3.74
CA TYR A 149 5.71 4.23 -2.75
C TYR A 149 6.78 4.48 -1.69
N VAL A 150 7.12 5.75 -1.45
CA VAL A 150 8.09 6.15 -0.43
C VAL A 150 7.51 7.24 0.47
N TYR A 151 7.47 6.99 1.78
CA TYR A 151 7.08 7.94 2.81
C TYR A 151 8.00 7.83 4.02
N ALA A 152 9.11 8.55 3.98
CA ALA A 152 10.07 8.63 5.07
C ALA A 152 9.63 9.66 6.12
N ASN A 153 8.57 9.33 6.86
CA ASN A 153 8.13 10.07 8.04
C ASN A 153 7.19 9.19 8.87
N ALA A 154 7.08 9.48 10.17
CA ALA A 154 6.00 8.92 10.97
C ALA A 154 4.65 9.49 10.51
N GLY A 155 3.56 8.72 10.67
CA GLY A 155 2.21 9.25 10.49
C GLY A 155 1.17 8.21 10.07
N CYS A 156 1.56 7.31 9.17
CA CYS A 156 0.76 6.12 8.87
C CYS A 156 0.67 5.25 10.13
N LYS A 157 -0.39 4.46 10.21
CA LYS A 157 -0.65 3.51 11.28
C LYS A 157 -0.87 2.12 10.69
N ARG A 158 -0.99 1.10 11.55
CA ARG A 158 -1.17 -0.29 11.11
C ARG A 158 -2.40 -0.49 10.22
N TRP A 159 -3.47 0.26 10.43
CA TRP A 159 -4.64 0.20 9.54
C TRP A 159 -4.39 0.80 8.15
N ASP A 160 -3.47 1.75 8.01
CA ASP A 160 -3.06 2.30 6.70
C ASP A 160 -2.24 1.30 5.87
N THR A 161 -1.53 0.35 6.51
CA THR A 161 -0.57 -0.54 5.83
C THR A 161 -0.98 -2.01 5.82
N CYS A 162 -1.80 -2.51 6.75
CA CYS A 162 -2.11 -3.94 6.85
C CYS A 162 -2.76 -4.51 5.58
N ALA A 163 -3.86 -3.90 5.12
CA ALA A 163 -4.51 -4.32 3.87
C ALA A 163 -3.59 -4.13 2.66
N PRO A 164 -3.01 -2.93 2.44
CA PRO A 164 -2.12 -2.73 1.30
C PRO A 164 -0.90 -3.64 1.26
N GLU A 165 -0.28 -3.93 2.40
CA GLU A 165 0.83 -4.87 2.51
C GLU A 165 0.39 -6.30 2.16
N ALA A 166 -0.73 -6.78 2.73
CA ALA A 166 -1.22 -8.13 2.42
C ALA A 166 -1.47 -8.32 0.92
N ILE A 167 -2.10 -7.34 0.28
CA ILE A 167 -2.40 -7.40 -1.15
C ILE A 167 -1.11 -7.31 -1.99
N LEU A 168 -0.19 -6.40 -1.62
CA LEU A 168 1.07 -6.25 -2.33
C LEU A 168 1.94 -7.52 -2.20
N ASN A 169 2.03 -8.10 -1.01
CA ASN A 169 2.77 -9.34 -0.76
C ASN A 169 2.16 -10.53 -1.53
N ALA A 170 0.83 -10.61 -1.60
CA ALA A 170 0.14 -11.66 -2.36
C ALA A 170 0.41 -11.62 -3.88
N GLN A 171 0.85 -10.48 -4.43
CA GLN A 171 1.34 -10.38 -5.82
C GLN A 171 2.88 -10.49 -5.95
N GLY A 172 3.60 -10.79 -4.86
CA GLY A 172 5.06 -10.90 -4.83
C GLY A 172 5.83 -9.60 -4.59
N GLY A 173 5.12 -8.51 -4.24
CA GLY A 173 5.73 -7.25 -3.84
C GLY A 173 6.12 -7.22 -2.36
N PHE A 174 6.59 -6.05 -1.92
CA PHE A 174 7.11 -5.83 -0.56
C PHE A 174 6.66 -4.49 -0.01
N LEU A 175 6.29 -4.46 1.27
CA LEU A 175 6.09 -3.24 2.06
C LEU A 175 6.84 -3.35 3.37
N THR A 176 7.67 -2.36 3.69
CA THR A 176 8.48 -2.31 4.92
C THR A 176 8.58 -0.88 5.44
N ASP A 177 9.25 -0.72 6.58
CA ASP A 177 9.79 0.58 6.98
C ASP A 177 11.02 1.00 6.13
N VAL A 178 11.59 2.18 6.39
CA VAL A 178 12.79 2.66 5.68
C VAL A 178 14.07 1.86 5.98
N HIS A 179 14.06 1.03 7.02
CA HIS A 179 15.15 0.14 7.39
C HIS A 179 15.01 -1.24 6.74
N GLY A 180 13.92 -1.48 5.99
CA GLY A 180 13.62 -2.80 5.42
C GLY A 180 13.00 -3.77 6.42
N GLN A 181 12.56 -3.30 7.58
CA GLN A 181 11.93 -4.13 8.60
C GLN A 181 10.43 -4.29 8.31
N PRO A 182 9.90 -5.52 8.45
CA PRO A 182 8.47 -5.77 8.32
C PRO A 182 7.69 -5.15 9.49
N TYR A 183 6.41 -4.90 9.28
CA TYR A 183 5.51 -4.45 10.33
C TYR A 183 4.94 -5.61 11.17
N ASP A 184 4.83 -5.38 12.47
CA ASP A 184 4.03 -6.22 13.37
C ASP A 184 2.60 -5.70 13.43
N TYR A 185 1.64 -6.58 13.16
CA TYR A 185 0.19 -6.36 13.14
C TYR A 185 -0.54 -7.11 14.27
N SER A 186 0.16 -7.46 15.35
CA SER A 186 -0.43 -8.06 16.55
C SER A 186 -1.37 -7.09 17.27
N ALA A 187 -2.40 -7.59 17.95
CA ALA A 187 -3.43 -6.76 18.58
C ALA A 187 -2.90 -5.77 19.63
N THR A 188 -1.74 -6.06 20.22
CA THR A 188 -1.13 -5.24 21.30
C THR A 188 -0.04 -4.29 20.79
N VAL A 189 0.22 -4.27 19.47
CA VAL A 189 1.27 -3.41 18.91
C VAL A 189 0.88 -1.93 19.02
N GLU A 190 1.87 -1.05 19.19
CA GLU A 190 1.65 0.39 19.03
C GLU A 190 1.21 0.65 17.58
N PRO A 191 0.03 1.27 17.34
CA PRO A 191 -0.49 1.40 15.99
C PRO A 191 0.34 2.30 15.07
N LEU A 192 1.18 3.20 15.61
CA LEU A 192 1.93 4.16 14.82
C LEU A 192 3.09 3.50 14.04
N ASN A 193 3.17 3.78 12.74
CA ASN A 193 4.30 3.42 11.89
C ASN A 193 5.38 4.50 12.03
N LYS A 194 6.34 4.30 12.94
CA LYS A 194 7.42 5.27 13.22
C LYS A 194 8.47 5.31 12.10
N GLY A 195 8.80 4.16 11.54
CA GLY A 195 9.88 4.02 10.54
C GLY A 195 9.52 4.41 9.10
N GLY A 196 8.38 5.08 8.86
CA GLY A 196 7.94 5.42 7.50
C GLY A 196 7.57 4.20 6.63
N VAL A 197 7.21 4.39 5.37
CA VAL A 197 6.74 3.30 4.50
C VAL A 197 7.52 3.29 3.20
N ILE A 198 8.01 2.12 2.81
CA ILE A 198 8.51 1.85 1.45
C ILE A 198 7.71 0.67 0.92
N ALA A 199 7.20 0.79 -0.30
CA ALA A 199 6.55 -0.31 -0.99
C ALA A 199 6.98 -0.38 -2.46
N SER A 200 7.22 -1.58 -2.98
CA SER A 200 7.59 -1.82 -4.38
C SER A 200 7.09 -3.18 -4.86
N ALA A 201 6.97 -3.35 -6.18
CA ALA A 201 6.43 -4.57 -6.77
C ALA A 201 7.44 -5.72 -6.86
N LYS A 202 8.74 -5.44 -6.76
CA LYS A 202 9.83 -6.42 -6.93
C LYS A 202 10.89 -6.28 -5.85
N LYS A 203 11.50 -7.40 -5.47
CA LYS A 203 12.52 -7.44 -4.42
C LYS A 203 13.75 -6.58 -4.76
N GLU A 204 14.22 -6.65 -6.00
CA GLU A 204 15.41 -5.92 -6.45
C GLU A 204 15.20 -4.41 -6.42
N GLU A 205 13.98 -3.97 -6.76
CA GLU A 205 13.58 -2.56 -6.66
C GLU A 205 13.48 -2.14 -5.18
N HIS A 206 12.88 -2.98 -4.34
CA HIS A 206 12.75 -2.72 -2.90
C HIS A 206 14.12 -2.48 -2.24
N ASP A 207 15.05 -3.40 -2.51
CA ASP A 207 16.41 -3.35 -1.97
C ASP A 207 17.18 -2.15 -2.53
N TYR A 208 16.98 -1.82 -3.81
CA TYR A 208 17.51 -0.59 -4.40
C TYR A 208 17.04 0.64 -3.62
N TYR A 209 15.73 0.80 -3.37
CA TYR A 209 15.20 1.98 -2.69
C TYR A 209 15.70 2.09 -1.26
N ILE A 210 15.71 0.99 -0.50
CA ILE A 210 16.25 0.98 0.87
C ILE A 210 17.74 1.36 0.89
N SER A 211 18.53 0.88 -0.09
CA SER A 211 19.97 1.16 -0.17
C SER A 211 20.29 2.64 -0.42
N ARG A 212 19.33 3.42 -0.94
CA ARG A 212 19.51 4.86 -1.19
C ARG A 212 19.32 5.73 0.04
N ILE A 213 18.78 5.18 1.13
CA ILE A 213 18.54 5.92 2.36
C ILE A 213 19.76 5.80 3.27
N SER A 214 20.50 6.91 3.43
CA SER A 214 21.66 6.95 4.31
C SER A 214 21.29 6.74 5.78
N GLN A 215 22.24 6.28 6.59
CA GLN A 215 22.02 6.11 8.02
C GLN A 215 21.66 7.45 8.69
N GLU A 216 22.27 8.56 8.27
CA GLU A 216 21.95 9.90 8.79
C GLU A 216 20.46 10.28 8.55
N ILE A 217 19.91 9.91 7.40
CA ILE A 217 18.49 10.16 7.10
C ILE A 217 17.59 9.24 7.92
N LYS A 218 18.00 7.99 8.12
CA LYS A 218 17.29 7.02 8.97
C LYS A 218 17.22 7.48 10.42
N ASP A 219 18.32 8.00 10.97
CA ASP A 219 18.38 8.44 12.37
C ASP A 219 17.45 9.63 12.64
N LYS A 220 17.22 10.51 11.64
CA LYS A 220 16.28 11.64 11.72
C LYS A 220 14.80 11.22 11.79
N LEU A 221 14.47 9.95 11.56
CA LEU A 221 13.10 9.42 11.65
C LEU A 221 12.75 8.87 13.03
N VAL A 222 13.77 8.58 13.85
CA VAL A 222 13.63 7.95 15.17
C VAL A 222 13.65 9.01 16.29
N SER A 223 14.11 10.22 16.00
CA SER A 223 14.14 11.39 16.90
C SER A 223 12.81 12.15 16.93
#